data_AF-A0A067DJX3-F1
#
_entry.id   AF-A0A067DJX3-F1
#
_cell.length_a   1.000
_cell.length_b   1.000
_cell.length_c   1.000
_cell.angle_alpha   90.00
_cell.angle_beta   90.00
_cell.angle_gamma   90.00
#
_symmetry.space_group_name_H-M   'P 1'
#
loop_
_entity.id
_entity.type
_entity.pdbx_description
1 polymer ?
#
loop_
_entity_poly.entity_id
_entity_poly.type
_entity_poly.pdbx_seq_one_letter_code
_entity_poly.pdbx_strand_id
1 'polypeptide(L)' 'MVDDSLIETTNPQSKLVGRAQGLYSLRGNNKLTVPVHKMPIVGDTGVFLLAGGYAIAKMHWADFKSGNAIVRCNVIIVY' A
#
# COMPACT_ATOMS: atom_id res chain seq x y z
N MET A 1 3.19 7.35 -12.11
CA MET A 1 1.98 7.90 -11.48
C MET A 1 0.97 6.78 -11.44
N VAL A 2 0.34 6.56 -10.29
CA VAL A 2 -0.43 5.36 -9.96
C VAL A 2 -1.74 5.81 -9.30
N ASP A 3 -2.84 5.12 -9.61
CA ASP A 3 -4.18 5.35 -9.07
C ASP A 3 -4.87 4.00 -8.81
N ASP A 4 -4.38 3.30 -7.79
CA ASP A 4 -4.76 1.92 -7.50
C ASP A 4 -6.02 1.84 -6.64
N SER A 5 -6.89 0.89 -6.95
CA SER A 5 -8.06 0.57 -6.12
C SER A 5 -7.66 -0.14 -4.84
N LEU A 6 -8.10 0.37 -3.68
CA LEU A 6 -8.03 -0.33 -2.41
C LEU A 6 -9.30 -1.16 -2.23
N ILE A 7 -9.13 -2.47 -2.04
CA ILE A 7 -10.21 -3.45 -1.93
C ILE A 7 -10.14 -4.17 -0.59
N GLU A 8 -11.28 -4.60 -0.08
CA GLU A 8 -11.39 -5.23 1.25
C GLU A 8 -10.71 -6.61 1.32
N THR A 9 -10.77 -7.38 0.23
CA THR A 9 -10.15 -8.71 0.16
C THR A 9 -9.22 -8.86 -1.05
N THR A 10 -8.56 -10.01 -1.18
CA THR A 10 -7.64 -10.31 -2.30
C THR A 10 -8.41 -10.59 -3.62
N ASN A 11 -9.74 -10.62 -3.60
CA ASN A 11 -10.57 -10.78 -4.79
C ASN A 11 -10.81 -9.42 -5.49
N PRO A 12 -10.45 -9.27 -6.78
CA PRO A 12 -10.63 -8.01 -7.53
C PRO A 12 -12.08 -7.53 -7.67
N GLN A 13 -13.08 -8.40 -7.47
CA GLN A 13 -14.50 -8.01 -7.50
C GLN A 13 -15.07 -7.63 -6.13
N SER A 14 -14.24 -7.57 -5.09
CA SER A 14 -14.67 -7.19 -3.75
C SER A 14 -14.96 -5.70 -3.62
N LYS A 15 -15.52 -5.31 -2.47
CA LYS A 15 -15.91 -3.93 -2.19
C LYS A 15 -14.70 -3.00 -2.28
N LEU A 16 -14.86 -1.92 -3.06
CA LEU A 16 -13.92 -0.81 -3.12
C LEU A 16 -14.01 0.01 -1.83
N VAL A 17 -12.88 0.17 -1.14
CA VAL A 17 -12.78 0.93 0.12
C VAL A 17 -12.06 2.26 -0.05
N GLY A 18 -11.30 2.45 -1.12
CA GLY A 18 -10.58 3.70 -1.39
C GLY A 18 -9.68 3.64 -2.62
N ARG A 19 -8.84 4.66 -2.78
CA ARG A 19 -7.85 4.78 -3.86
C ARG A 19 -6.48 5.13 -3.28
N ALA A 20 -5.43 4.50 -3.80
CA ALA A 20 -4.05 4.82 -3.51
C ALA A 20 -3.44 5.56 -4.71
N GLN A 21 -3.22 6.86 -4.53
CA GLN A 21 -2.71 7.74 -5.57
C GLN A 21 -1.29 8.20 -5.25
N GLY A 22 -0.39 8.13 -6.23
CA GLY A 22 0.98 8.62 -6.04
C GLY A 22 2.00 8.10 -7.04
N LEU A 23 3.27 8.13 -6.64
CA LEU A 23 4.38 7.60 -7.43
C LEU A 23 5.21 6.67 -6.56
N TYR A 24 5.36 5.43 -7.01
CA TYR A 24 6.30 4.49 -6.42
C TYR A 24 7.57 4.46 -7.27
N SER A 25 8.74 4.51 -6.63
CA SER A 25 10.03 4.35 -7.29
C SER A 25 10.78 3.20 -6.64
N LEU A 26 11.21 2.25 -7.46
CA LEU A 26 12.04 1.12 -7.04
C LEU A 26 13.50 1.49 -7.28
N ARG A 27 14.27 1.64 -6.21
CA ARG A 27 15.72 1.82 -6.30
C ARG A 27 16.36 0.44 -6.45
N GLY A 28 17.07 0.21 -7.55
CA GLY A 28 17.58 -1.11 -8.00
C GLY A 28 18.49 -1.89 -7.04
N ASN A 29 18.86 -1.33 -5.89
CA ASN A 29 19.65 -2.01 -4.84
C ASN A 29 18.82 -2.40 -3.61
N ASN A 30 17.52 -2.06 -3.57
CA ASN A 30 16.63 -2.62 -2.56
C ASN A 30 16.28 -4.04 -2.97
N LYS A 31 16.81 -5.00 -2.22
CA LYS A 31 16.39 -6.39 -2.28
C LYS A 31 14.86 -6.42 -2.20
N LEU A 32 14.19 -6.76 -3.32
CA LEU A 32 12.78 -7.19 -3.37
C LEU A 32 12.49 -8.36 -2.41
N THR A 33 13.53 -8.89 -1.77
CA THR A 33 13.59 -10.00 -0.81
C THR A 33 13.06 -9.67 0.59
N VAL A 34 12.71 -8.42 0.92
CA VAL A 34 12.00 -8.15 2.19
C VAL A 34 10.49 -8.13 1.91
N PRO A 35 9.73 -9.20 2.22
CA PRO A 35 8.33 -9.32 1.82
C PRO A 35 7.38 -8.34 2.53
N VAL A 36 7.91 -7.53 3.46
CA VAL A 36 7.15 -6.64 4.33
C VAL A 36 7.85 -5.28 4.39
N HIS A 37 7.19 -4.24 3.88
CA HIS A 37 7.68 -2.87 3.94
C HIS A 37 6.87 -2.05 4.95
N LYS A 38 7.56 -1.32 5.84
CA LYS A 38 6.93 -0.33 6.72
C LYS A 38 7.06 1.05 6.09
N MET A 39 5.93 1.71 5.88
CA MET A 39 5.82 3.04 5.32
C MET A 39 5.26 3.98 6.39
N PRO A 40 6.00 5.01 6.84
CA PRO A 40 5.47 5.94 7.84
C PRO A 40 4.35 6.80 7.23
N ILE A 41 3.36 7.15 8.05
CA ILE A 41 2.36 8.16 7.72
C ILE A 41 3.00 9.52 8.03
N VAL A 42 3.24 10.34 7.00
CA VAL A 42 4.00 11.61 7.11
C VAL A 42 3.09 12.84 7.02
N GLY A 43 1.81 12.64 6.77
CA GLY A 43 0.82 13.72 6.71
C GLY A 43 -0.58 13.14 6.59
N ASP A 44 -1.53 13.88 7.11
CA ASP A 44 -2.91 13.47 7.23
C ASP A 44 -3.85 14.66 7.03
N THR A 45 -5.12 14.36 6.82
CA THR A 45 -6.18 15.36 6.69
C THR A 45 -7.46 14.82 7.32
N GLY A 46 -8.33 15.73 7.77
CA GLY A 46 -9.65 15.37 8.31
C GLY A 46 -9.59 14.58 9.62
N VAL A 47 -10.26 13.42 9.67
CA VAL A 47 -10.37 12.58 10.88
C VAL A 47 -9.02 12.02 11.33
N PHE A 48 -8.04 11.99 10.44
CA PHE A 48 -6.69 11.53 10.74
C PHE A 48 -5.76 12.67 11.12
N LEU A 49 -6.25 13.90 11.35
CA LEU A 49 -5.40 15.05 11.64
C LEU A 49 -4.48 14.80 12.86
N LEU A 50 -3.17 15.00 12.67
CA LEU A 50 -2.10 14.75 13.66
C LEU A 50 -1.86 13.26 14.01
N ALA A 51 -2.39 12.34 13.23
CA ALA A 51 -2.25 10.91 13.47
C ALA A 51 -0.84 10.42 13.11
N GLY A 52 -0.14 9.86 14.10
CA GLY A 52 1.11 9.13 13.89
C GLY A 52 0.83 7.68 13.51
N GLY A 53 1.69 7.07 12.70
CA GLY A 53 1.48 5.65 12.39
C GLY A 53 2.40 5.09 11.32
N TYR A 54 2.16 3.81 11.01
CA TYR A 54 2.86 3.12 9.94
C TYR A 54 1.94 2.16 9.21
N ALA A 55 2.06 2.14 7.89
CA ALA A 55 1.48 1.13 7.03
C ALA A 55 2.47 -0.01 6.82
N ILE A 56 2.01 -1.23 6.97
CA ILE A 56 2.74 -2.45 6.65
C ILE A 56 2.22 -2.99 5.33
N ALA A 57 3.02 -2.89 4.27
CA ALA A 57 2.73 -3.45 2.96
C ALA A 57 3.35 -4.84 2.83
N LYS A 58 2.53 -5.86 2.53
CA LYS A 58 2.94 -7.24 2.28
C LYS A 58 2.52 -7.65 0.88
N MET A 59 3.48 -8.08 0.06
CA MET A 59 3.16 -8.58 -1.28
C MET A 59 2.52 -9.97 -1.17
N HIS A 60 1.29 -10.11 -1.68
CA HIS A 60 0.58 -11.40 -1.68
C HIS A 60 0.74 -12.12 -3.02
N TRP A 61 0.66 -11.38 -4.12
CA TRP A 61 0.79 -11.91 -5.47
C TRP A 61 1.37 -10.83 -6.38
N ALA A 62 2.25 -11.22 -7.29
CA ALA A 62 2.78 -10.34 -8.32
C ALA A 62 2.95 -11.12 -9.63
N ASP A 63 2.41 -10.57 -10.71
CA ASP A 63 2.62 -11.06 -12.06
C ASP A 63 3.48 -10.08 -12.84
N PHE A 64 4.73 -10.48 -13.05
CA PHE A 64 5.72 -9.68 -13.78
C PHE A 64 5.47 -9.63 -15.28
N LYS A 65 4.63 -10.51 -15.85
CA LYS A 65 4.29 -10.46 -17.28
C LYS A 65 3.29 -9.35 -17.58
N SER A 66 2.29 -9.21 -16.71
CA SER A 66 1.24 -8.20 -16.83
C SER A 66 1.57 -6.89 -16.11
N GLY A 67 2.59 -6.89 -15.24
CA GLY A 67 2.95 -5.75 -14.41
C GLY A 67 1.97 -5.49 -13.26
N ASN A 68 1.10 -6.45 -12.93
CA ASN A 68 0.09 -6.30 -11.89
C ASN A 68 0.55 -6.96 -10.59
N ALA A 69 0.26 -6.33 -9.45
CA ALA A 69 0.58 -6.87 -8.14
C ALA A 69 -0.55 -6.58 -7.14
N ILE A 70 -0.80 -7.56 -6.27
CA ILE A 70 -1.75 -7.42 -5.17
C ILE A 70 -0.93 -7.34 -3.87
N VAL A 71 -1.04 -6.20 -3.20
CA VAL A 71 -0.35 -5.89 -1.96
C VAL A 71 -1.39 -5.72 -0.85
N ARG A 72 -1.21 -6.45 0.25
CA ARG A 72 -2.01 -6.25 1.46
C ARG A 72 -1.37 -5.17 2.31
N CYS A 73 -2.14 -4.15 2.65
CA CYS A 73 -1.71 -3.08 3.52
C CYS A 73 -2.44 -3.19 4.86
N ASN A 74 -1.67 -3.35 5.95
CA ASN A 74 -2.19 -3.18 7.31
C ASN A 74 -1.74 -1.82 7.83
N VAL A 75 -2.69 -0.94 8.12
CA VAL A 75 -2.40 0.42 8.59
C VAL A 75 -2.63 0.49 10.08
N ILE A 76 -1.60 0.87 10.84
CA ILE A 76 -1.69 1.08 12.28
C ILE A 76 -1.56 2.57 12.54
N ILE A 77 -2.57 3.11 13.21
CA ILE A 77 -2.69 4.53 13.54
C ILE A 77 -2.66 4.67 15.05
N VAL A 78 -1.89 5.64 15.52
CA VAL A 78 -1.76 6.08 16.90
C VAL A 78 -2.15 7.55 16.93
N TYR A 79 -3.13 7.88 17.77
CA TYR A 79 -3.60 9.23 18.04
C TYR A 79 -2.91 9.83 19.26
#